data_AF-A0A2E3RSJ7-F1
#
_entry.id   AF-A0A2E3RSJ7-F1
#
_cell.length_a   1.000
_cell.length_b   1.000
_cell.length_c   1.000
_cell.angle_alpha   90.00
_cell.angle_beta   90.00
_cell.angle_gamma   90.00
#
_symmetry.space_group_name_H-M   'P 1'
#
loop_
_entity.id
_entity.type
_entity.pdbx_description
1 polymer ?
#
loop_
_entity_poly.entity_id
_entity_poly.type
_entity_poly.pdbx_seq_one_letter_code
_entity_poly.pdbx_strand_id
1 'polypeptide(L)'
;MVQRTTILLTIASLACLPVSACPADPPADHVPTPLPASGGIDRIVDIECPQDGVAEVSRSRRAEWDRVIRRIARDHFGSMKLQRIRQEGIDKLRLITDPGAFVSMVNVLEDEQDDVRLAMLDQFDAAGEPGDAALAWVAILDEDPAIRHEAAMRITTPAPDRVLHVLDSALRRTNHQHVNNAGILAGHLDALETIPLLMFNQVTADPIEHRGDLAWISIGTTTSYVSDLIPVVGGNSAAFQPVVSTITEGVVMRVSDAVAFNYRMDLHNSLVSLTSHDWGSPTNDLGFDMKRWWAWYNNEYVPYKRVQAGLPAGGQSPGDS
;
A
#
# COMPACT_ATOMS: atom_id res chain seq x y z
N MET A 1 -42.27 -60.97 -8.99
CA MET A 1 -42.02 -59.58 -9.41
C MET A 1 -40.64 -59.19 -8.93
N VAL A 2 -39.65 -59.18 -9.82
CA VAL A 2 -38.25 -58.83 -9.53
C VAL A 2 -37.88 -57.71 -10.49
N GLN A 3 -37.78 -56.48 -9.99
CA GLN A 3 -37.36 -55.33 -10.78
C GLN A 3 -35.84 -55.36 -10.95
N ARG A 4 -35.39 -55.50 -12.21
CA ARG A 4 -34.00 -55.31 -12.62
C ARG A 4 -33.78 -53.82 -12.87
N THR A 5 -32.91 -53.21 -12.06
CA THR A 5 -32.45 -51.84 -12.24
C THR A 5 -31.20 -51.87 -13.13
N THR A 6 -31.32 -51.36 -14.36
CA THR A 6 -30.23 -51.20 -15.31
C THR A 6 -29.57 -49.84 -15.06
N ILE A 7 -28.30 -49.84 -14.64
CA ILE A 7 -27.48 -48.62 -14.51
C ILE A 7 -26.72 -48.42 -15.82
N LEU A 8 -27.03 -47.32 -16.52
CA LEU A 8 -26.32 -46.86 -17.72
C LEU A 8 -25.07 -46.08 -17.27
N LEU A 9 -23.90 -46.61 -17.62
CA LEU A 9 -22.60 -46.00 -17.37
C LEU A 9 -22.22 -45.13 -18.58
N THR A 10 -22.32 -43.81 -18.45
CA THR A 10 -21.93 -42.86 -19.49
C THR A 10 -20.43 -42.60 -19.39
N ILE A 11 -19.65 -43.05 -20.37
CA ILE A 11 -18.22 -42.77 -20.49
C ILE A 11 -18.08 -41.34 -21.01
N ALA A 12 -17.71 -40.40 -20.14
CA ALA A 12 -17.40 -39.02 -20.53
C ALA A 12 -16.02 -39.00 -21.23
N SER A 13 -16.04 -38.58 -22.49
CA SER A 13 -14.86 -38.39 -23.33
C SER A 13 -13.98 -37.28 -22.73
N LEU A 14 -12.72 -37.58 -22.44
CA LEU A 14 -11.70 -36.56 -22.10
C LEU A 14 -11.52 -35.64 -23.31
N ALA A 15 -12.00 -34.40 -23.20
CA ALA A 15 -11.61 -33.33 -24.09
C ALA A 15 -10.21 -32.85 -23.71
N CYS A 16 -9.29 -32.91 -24.66
CA CYS A 16 -7.98 -32.25 -24.59
C CYS A 16 -8.21 -30.76 -24.28
N LEU A 17 -7.76 -30.31 -23.10
CA LEU A 17 -7.68 -28.88 -22.80
C LEU A 17 -6.63 -28.23 -23.72
N PRO A 18 -6.89 -27.04 -24.29
CA PRO A 18 -5.89 -26.31 -25.03
C PRO A 18 -4.74 -25.94 -24.10
N VAL A 19 -3.52 -26.24 -24.57
CA VAL A 19 -2.26 -25.78 -24.00
C VAL A 19 -2.35 -24.26 -23.82
N SER A 20 -2.14 -23.81 -22.58
CA SER A 20 -2.03 -22.41 -22.20
C SER A 20 -1.06 -21.72 -23.17
N ALA A 21 -1.55 -20.71 -23.90
CA ALA A 21 -0.68 -19.84 -24.66
C ALA A 21 0.34 -19.22 -23.69
N CYS A 22 1.63 -19.27 -24.05
CA CYS A 22 2.66 -18.50 -23.37
C CYS A 22 2.17 -17.04 -23.24
N PRO A 23 2.37 -16.38 -22.09
CA PRO A 23 2.21 -14.93 -22.03
C PRO A 23 3.10 -14.33 -23.12
N ALA A 24 2.53 -13.42 -23.90
CA ALA A 24 3.25 -12.68 -24.92
C ALA A 24 4.52 -12.07 -24.30
N ASP A 25 5.65 -12.20 -25.00
CA ASP A 25 6.91 -11.61 -24.55
C ASP A 25 6.69 -10.13 -24.23
N PRO A 26 7.05 -9.65 -23.02
CA PRO A 26 6.92 -8.25 -22.68
C PRO A 26 7.79 -7.42 -23.65
N PRO A 27 7.34 -6.21 -24.04
CA PRO A 27 8.13 -5.34 -24.89
C PRO A 27 9.53 -5.13 -24.30
N ALA A 28 10.55 -5.16 -25.16
CA ALA A 28 11.97 -5.11 -24.80
C ALA A 28 12.42 -3.80 -24.09
N ASP A 29 11.51 -2.85 -23.90
CA ASP A 29 11.81 -1.49 -23.43
C ASP A 29 11.93 -1.36 -21.90
N HIS A 30 11.58 -2.39 -21.12
CA HIS A 30 11.62 -2.33 -19.64
C HIS A 30 12.44 -3.46 -19.02
N VAL A 31 13.65 -3.67 -19.53
CA VAL A 31 14.59 -4.59 -18.86
C VAL A 31 15.05 -3.96 -17.54
N PRO A 32 14.81 -4.61 -16.39
CA PRO A 32 15.15 -4.04 -15.09
C PRO A 32 16.65 -3.79 -14.96
N THR A 33 17.00 -2.67 -14.35
CA THR A 33 18.38 -2.27 -14.06
C THR A 33 18.81 -2.77 -12.67
N PRO A 34 20.10 -3.12 -12.48
CA PRO A 34 20.62 -3.46 -11.16
C PRO A 34 20.48 -2.28 -10.17
N LEU A 35 20.14 -2.60 -8.93
CA LEU A 35 20.07 -1.63 -7.84
C LEU A 35 21.48 -1.23 -7.39
N PRO A 36 21.75 0.09 -7.21
CA PRO A 36 23.05 0.54 -6.74
C PRO A 36 23.31 0.10 -5.29
N ALA A 37 24.57 -0.12 -4.95
CA ALA A 37 24.98 -0.45 -3.58
C ALA A 37 24.84 0.74 -2.61
N SER A 38 24.79 1.97 -3.13
CA SER A 38 24.77 3.22 -2.35
C SER A 38 23.39 3.63 -1.82
N GLY A 39 22.33 2.86 -2.09
CA GLY A 39 21.03 3.02 -1.40
C GLY A 39 20.11 4.12 -1.94
N GLY A 40 20.14 4.38 -3.25
CA GLY A 40 19.15 5.21 -3.95
C GLY A 40 18.40 4.40 -5.01
N ILE A 41 17.10 4.66 -5.19
CA ILE A 41 16.32 4.10 -6.30
C ILE A 41 15.93 5.26 -7.20
N ASP A 42 16.32 5.17 -8.46
CA ASP A 42 15.91 6.08 -9.52
C ASP A 42 14.38 6.07 -9.67
N ARG A 43 13.83 7.08 -10.34
CA ARG A 43 12.39 7.09 -10.63
C ARG A 43 12.07 5.99 -11.62
N ILE A 44 10.90 5.37 -11.46
CA ILE A 44 10.45 4.30 -12.36
C ILE A 44 10.38 4.80 -13.80
N VAL A 45 9.83 6.00 -13.99
CA VAL A 45 9.74 6.64 -15.29
C VAL A 45 10.36 8.03 -15.20
N ASP A 46 11.34 8.28 -16.05
CA ASP A 46 11.90 9.61 -16.33
C ASP A 46 10.98 10.38 -17.27
N ILE A 47 9.68 10.41 -16.96
CA ILE A 47 8.86 11.42 -17.59
C ILE A 47 9.33 12.73 -16.95
N GLU A 48 9.91 13.63 -17.75
CA GLU A 48 9.60 15.05 -17.64
C GLU A 48 8.09 15.21 -17.91
N CYS A 49 7.27 14.50 -17.14
CA CYS A 49 5.89 14.81 -17.01
C CYS A 49 5.98 16.20 -16.43
N PRO A 50 5.29 17.20 -16.99
CA PRO A 50 4.94 18.33 -16.17
C PRO A 50 4.41 17.68 -14.89
N GLN A 51 5.12 17.83 -13.76
CA GLN A 51 4.82 17.16 -12.48
C GLN A 51 3.59 17.81 -11.83
N ASP A 52 2.65 18.18 -12.69
CA ASP A 52 2.06 19.49 -12.83
C ASP A 52 0.80 19.37 -13.70
N GLY A 53 0.65 18.35 -14.56
CA GLY A 53 -0.62 18.12 -15.27
C GLY A 53 -1.81 17.85 -14.33
N VAL A 54 -1.52 17.40 -13.10
CA VAL A 54 -2.48 17.07 -12.04
C VAL A 54 -2.28 18.03 -10.84
N ALA A 55 -1.11 18.69 -10.70
CA ALA A 55 -0.76 19.57 -9.57
C ALA A 55 -0.57 21.07 -9.91
N GLU A 56 -0.16 21.39 -11.13
CA GLU A 56 0.10 22.74 -11.68
C GLU A 56 -0.56 22.90 -13.05
N VAL A 57 -1.81 22.43 -13.11
CA VAL A 57 -2.86 23.34 -13.51
C VAL A 57 -2.59 24.59 -12.68
N SER A 58 -2.03 25.63 -13.30
CA SER A 58 -1.57 26.86 -12.62
C SER A 58 -2.56 27.15 -11.50
N ARG A 59 -2.16 27.34 -10.23
CA ARG A 59 -3.12 27.35 -9.09
C ARG A 59 -4.43 28.10 -9.40
N SER A 60 -4.34 29.16 -10.20
CA SER A 60 -5.43 29.85 -10.89
C SER A 60 -6.42 28.94 -11.66
N ARG A 61 -5.98 28.16 -12.65
CA ARG A 61 -6.79 27.23 -13.44
C ARG A 61 -7.35 26.08 -12.59
N ARG A 62 -6.66 25.65 -11.53
CA ARG A 62 -7.21 24.66 -10.58
C ARG A 62 -8.34 25.29 -9.77
N ALA A 63 -8.13 26.51 -9.27
CA ALA A 63 -9.15 27.28 -8.58
C ALA A 63 -10.34 27.64 -9.48
N GLU A 64 -10.15 27.72 -10.80
CA GLU A 64 -11.25 27.84 -11.77
C GLU A 64 -12.05 26.54 -11.84
N TRP A 65 -11.40 25.39 -12.01
CA TRP A 65 -12.08 24.10 -12.03
C TRP A 65 -12.79 23.79 -10.71
N ASP A 66 -12.16 24.04 -9.57
CA ASP A 66 -12.80 23.93 -8.25
C ASP A 66 -14.08 24.77 -8.18
N ARG A 67 -14.05 26.01 -8.69
CA ARG A 67 -15.24 26.89 -8.70
C ARG A 67 -16.35 26.35 -9.58
N VAL A 68 -16.01 25.81 -10.75
CA VAL A 68 -16.98 25.23 -11.69
C VAL A 68 -17.60 23.98 -11.08
N ILE A 69 -16.79 23.04 -10.58
CA ILE A 69 -17.25 21.76 -10.03
C ILE A 69 -18.05 22.00 -8.75
N ARG A 70 -17.61 22.89 -7.84
CA ARG A 70 -18.39 23.25 -6.64
C ARG A 70 -19.73 23.88 -6.98
N ARG A 71 -19.81 24.64 -8.08
CA ARG A 71 -21.08 25.19 -8.56
C ARG A 71 -22.00 24.05 -9.03
N ILE A 72 -21.49 23.12 -9.83
CA ILE A 72 -22.25 21.94 -10.26
C ILE A 72 -22.72 21.15 -9.03
N ALA A 73 -21.83 20.88 -8.08
CA ALA A 73 -22.17 20.13 -6.87
C ALA A 73 -23.25 20.80 -6.03
N ARG A 74 -23.15 22.12 -5.80
CA ARG A 74 -24.16 22.87 -5.05
C ARG A 74 -25.53 22.88 -5.74
N ASP A 75 -25.53 23.05 -7.06
CA ASP A 75 -26.77 23.21 -7.82
C ASP A 75 -27.48 21.85 -8.00
N HIS A 76 -26.72 20.78 -8.25
CA HIS A 76 -27.25 19.48 -8.70
C HIS A 76 -27.14 18.35 -7.67
N PHE A 77 -26.19 18.42 -6.73
CA PHE A 77 -25.92 17.35 -5.76
C PHE A 77 -26.27 17.75 -4.31
N GLY A 78 -25.99 16.86 -3.37
CA GLY A 78 -26.45 16.92 -1.98
C GLY A 78 -27.62 15.98 -1.64
N SER A 79 -27.88 15.84 -0.33
CA SER A 79 -28.74 14.79 0.26
C SER A 79 -30.23 14.89 -0.06
N MET A 80 -30.74 16.09 -0.38
CA MET A 80 -32.18 16.32 -0.61
C MET A 80 -32.56 16.52 -2.09
N LYS A 81 -31.63 16.31 -3.02
CA LYS A 81 -31.90 16.52 -4.45
C LYS A 81 -32.60 15.30 -5.06
N LEU A 82 -33.60 15.55 -5.90
CA LEU A 82 -34.26 14.51 -6.69
C LEU A 82 -33.28 13.84 -7.65
N GLN A 83 -33.43 12.53 -7.86
CA GLN A 83 -32.56 11.74 -8.75
C GLN A 83 -32.41 12.35 -10.15
N ARG A 84 -33.48 12.92 -10.72
CA ARG A 84 -33.45 13.60 -12.02
C ARG A 84 -32.46 14.78 -12.06
N ILE A 85 -32.41 15.57 -10.98
CA ILE A 85 -31.51 16.71 -10.86
C ILE A 85 -30.06 16.23 -10.71
N ARG A 86 -29.86 15.16 -9.94
CA ARG A 86 -28.53 14.53 -9.81
C ARG A 86 -28.03 14.03 -11.16
N GLN A 87 -28.89 13.40 -11.96
CA GLN A 87 -28.53 12.95 -13.30
C GLN A 87 -28.12 14.10 -14.22
N GLU A 88 -28.84 15.23 -14.20
CA GLU A 88 -28.44 16.44 -14.93
C GLU A 88 -27.05 16.96 -14.51
N GLY A 89 -26.72 16.83 -13.22
CA GLY A 89 -25.39 17.15 -12.69
C GLY A 89 -24.31 16.18 -13.20
N ILE A 90 -24.59 14.88 -13.20
CA ILE A 90 -23.70 13.85 -13.73
C ILE A 90 -23.43 14.08 -15.22
N ASP A 91 -24.46 14.38 -16.00
CA ASP A 91 -24.32 14.66 -17.43
C ASP A 91 -23.44 15.89 -17.66
N LYS A 92 -23.48 16.90 -16.77
CA LYS A 92 -22.58 18.06 -16.82
C LYS A 92 -21.14 17.71 -16.46
N LEU A 93 -20.93 16.82 -15.50
CA LEU A 93 -19.57 16.35 -15.17
C LEU A 93 -18.95 15.61 -16.35
N ARG A 94 -19.73 14.81 -17.09
CA ARG A 94 -19.26 14.09 -18.29
C ARG A 94 -18.79 15.00 -19.43
N LEU A 95 -19.28 16.24 -19.48
CA LEU A 95 -18.82 17.24 -20.46
C LEU A 95 -17.44 17.81 -20.12
N ILE A 96 -16.93 17.57 -18.91
CA ILE A 96 -15.60 18.01 -18.49
C ILE A 96 -14.58 16.94 -18.90
N THR A 97 -13.90 17.19 -20.02
CA THR A 97 -12.86 16.28 -20.57
C THR A 97 -11.44 16.77 -20.28
N ASP A 98 -11.26 17.98 -19.73
CA ASP A 98 -9.93 18.52 -19.43
C ASP A 98 -9.27 17.72 -18.28
N PRO A 99 -8.12 17.06 -18.51
CA PRO A 99 -7.42 16.32 -17.45
C PRO A 99 -7.05 17.19 -16.25
N GLY A 100 -6.87 18.49 -16.47
CA GLY A 100 -6.60 19.45 -15.39
C GLY A 100 -7.75 19.60 -14.39
N ALA A 101 -8.97 19.15 -14.73
CA ALA A 101 -10.11 19.19 -13.83
C ALA A 101 -10.19 17.97 -12.90
N PHE A 102 -9.49 16.86 -13.20
CA PHE A 102 -9.74 15.58 -12.55
C PHE A 102 -9.44 15.59 -11.05
N VAL A 103 -8.35 16.23 -10.61
CA VAL A 103 -8.11 16.33 -9.15
C VAL A 103 -9.15 17.20 -8.46
N SER A 104 -9.56 18.28 -9.12
CA SER A 104 -10.63 19.13 -8.60
C SER A 104 -11.93 18.34 -8.49
N MET A 105 -12.21 17.42 -9.42
CA MET A 105 -13.35 16.51 -9.34
C MET A 105 -13.25 15.60 -8.13
N VAL A 106 -12.10 14.91 -7.95
CA VAL A 106 -11.86 14.03 -6.80
C VAL A 106 -12.06 14.77 -5.48
N ASN A 107 -11.39 15.90 -5.29
CA ASN A 107 -11.42 16.63 -4.02
C ASN A 107 -12.79 17.27 -3.73
N VAL A 108 -13.53 17.71 -4.75
CA VAL A 108 -14.82 18.40 -4.53
C VAL A 108 -15.96 17.40 -4.36
N LEU A 109 -15.84 16.22 -4.94
CA LEU A 109 -16.89 15.19 -4.94
C LEU A 109 -16.60 14.06 -3.95
N GLU A 110 -15.59 14.19 -3.10
CA GLU A 110 -15.18 13.15 -2.13
C GLU A 110 -16.32 12.73 -1.19
N ASP A 111 -17.12 13.69 -0.74
CA ASP A 111 -18.24 13.49 0.19
C ASP A 111 -19.59 13.23 -0.51
N GLU A 112 -19.62 13.14 -1.83
CA GLU A 112 -20.86 12.87 -2.55
C GLU A 112 -21.25 11.39 -2.49
N GLN A 113 -22.52 11.10 -2.78
CA GLN A 113 -23.01 9.72 -2.80
C GLN A 113 -22.39 8.90 -3.94
N ASP A 114 -22.43 7.58 -3.79
CA ASP A 114 -21.80 6.61 -4.69
C ASP A 114 -22.23 6.75 -6.15
N ASP A 115 -23.48 7.14 -6.43
CA ASP A 115 -23.94 7.38 -7.82
C ASP A 115 -23.13 8.47 -8.54
N VAL A 116 -22.73 9.53 -7.84
CA VAL A 116 -21.91 10.62 -8.39
C VAL A 116 -20.44 10.22 -8.42
N ARG A 117 -19.94 9.57 -7.36
CA ARG A 117 -18.54 9.13 -7.28
C ARG A 117 -18.23 8.07 -8.35
N LEU A 118 -19.10 7.08 -8.55
CA LEU A 118 -18.97 6.08 -9.61
C LEU A 118 -19.06 6.72 -11.00
N ALA A 119 -19.98 7.67 -11.22
CA ALA A 119 -20.06 8.38 -12.49
C ALA A 119 -18.81 9.23 -12.79
N MET A 120 -18.16 9.77 -11.76
CA MET A 120 -16.85 10.41 -11.88
C MET A 120 -15.77 9.39 -12.29
N LEU A 121 -15.74 8.20 -11.71
CA LEU A 121 -14.79 7.15 -12.12
C LEU A 121 -15.01 6.68 -13.55
N ASP A 122 -16.27 6.52 -13.97
CA ASP A 122 -16.61 6.17 -15.36
C ASP A 122 -16.15 7.24 -16.35
N GLN A 123 -16.14 8.52 -15.93
CA GLN A 123 -15.59 9.61 -16.74
C GLN A 123 -14.06 9.51 -16.86
N PHE A 124 -13.36 9.13 -15.79
CA PHE A 124 -11.92 8.93 -15.85
C PHE A 124 -11.55 7.75 -16.75
N ASP A 125 -12.27 6.63 -16.64
CA ASP A 125 -12.11 5.47 -17.54
C ASP A 125 -12.27 5.89 -19.02
N ALA A 126 -13.29 6.67 -19.33
CA ALA A 126 -13.51 7.19 -20.69
C ALA A 126 -12.42 8.16 -21.20
N ALA A 127 -11.61 8.74 -20.31
CA ALA A 127 -10.56 9.70 -20.67
C ALA A 127 -9.24 9.04 -21.10
N GLY A 128 -9.09 7.72 -20.94
CA GLY A 128 -7.87 6.97 -21.28
C GLY A 128 -6.70 7.27 -20.33
N GLU A 129 -5.47 7.34 -20.84
CA GLU A 129 -4.25 7.44 -20.02
C GLU A 129 -4.23 8.57 -18.96
N PRO A 130 -4.71 9.80 -19.23
CA PRO A 130 -4.81 10.83 -18.19
C PRO A 130 -5.85 10.51 -17.12
N GLY A 131 -6.89 9.76 -17.49
CA GLY A 131 -7.92 9.24 -16.60
C GLY A 131 -7.42 8.08 -15.74
N ASP A 132 -6.64 7.16 -16.32
CA ASP A 132 -5.96 6.08 -15.59
C ASP A 132 -5.09 6.63 -14.45
N ALA A 133 -4.39 7.74 -14.67
CA ALA A 133 -3.63 8.41 -13.62
C ALA A 133 -4.53 8.95 -12.48
N ALA A 134 -5.70 9.48 -12.82
CA ALA A 134 -6.68 9.94 -11.83
C ALA A 134 -7.33 8.77 -11.08
N LEU A 135 -7.62 7.66 -11.77
CA LEU A 135 -8.09 6.41 -11.17
C LEU A 135 -7.05 5.85 -10.20
N ALA A 136 -5.78 5.81 -10.58
CA ALA A 136 -4.68 5.39 -9.70
C ALA A 136 -4.57 6.29 -8.46
N TRP A 137 -4.75 7.60 -8.61
CA TRP A 137 -4.76 8.52 -7.48
C TRP A 137 -5.89 8.23 -6.51
N VAL A 138 -7.12 8.00 -7.01
CA VAL A 138 -8.28 7.61 -6.18
C VAL A 138 -8.04 6.25 -5.52
N ALA A 139 -7.59 5.26 -6.28
CA ALA A 139 -7.31 3.91 -5.79
C ALA A 139 -6.28 3.86 -4.65
N ILE A 140 -5.43 4.88 -4.53
CA ILE A 140 -4.41 4.98 -3.47
C ILE A 140 -4.89 5.83 -2.29
N LEU A 141 -5.53 6.97 -2.56
CA LEU A 141 -5.70 8.04 -1.57
C LEU A 141 -7.11 8.18 -1.03
N ASP A 142 -8.11 7.62 -1.69
CA ASP A 142 -9.49 7.71 -1.22
C ASP A 142 -9.68 6.98 0.12
N GLU A 143 -10.48 7.53 1.02
CA GLU A 143 -10.71 6.95 2.34
C GLU A 143 -11.59 5.70 2.26
N ASP A 144 -12.50 5.63 1.29
CA ASP A 144 -13.46 4.56 1.12
C ASP A 144 -12.85 3.35 0.38
N PRO A 145 -12.71 2.18 1.03
CA PRO A 145 -12.18 0.98 0.37
C PRO A 145 -12.99 0.51 -0.83
N ALA A 146 -14.32 0.73 -0.86
CA ALA A 146 -15.15 0.32 -1.97
C ALA A 146 -14.84 1.14 -3.22
N ILE A 147 -14.72 2.46 -3.08
CA ILE A 147 -14.37 3.34 -4.19
C ILE A 147 -12.91 3.14 -4.64
N ARG A 148 -11.98 2.86 -3.71
CA ARG A 148 -10.62 2.47 -4.10
C ARG A 148 -10.62 1.23 -4.99
N HIS A 149 -11.40 0.21 -4.62
CA HIS A 149 -11.53 -1.01 -5.41
C HIS A 149 -12.12 -0.74 -6.80
N GLU A 150 -13.22 0.02 -6.87
CA GLU A 150 -13.87 0.39 -8.13
C GLU A 150 -12.94 1.20 -9.06
N ALA A 151 -12.13 2.08 -8.49
CA ALA A 151 -11.11 2.81 -9.25
C ALA A 151 -10.02 1.88 -9.79
N ALA A 152 -9.53 0.95 -8.96
CA ALA A 152 -8.50 -0.01 -9.36
C ALA A 152 -8.96 -0.94 -10.49
N MET A 153 -10.23 -1.36 -10.51
CA MET A 153 -10.80 -2.23 -11.55
C MET A 153 -10.91 -1.56 -12.94
N ARG A 154 -10.89 -0.23 -12.99
CA ARG A 154 -11.03 0.54 -14.24
C ARG A 154 -9.69 0.90 -14.88
N ILE A 155 -8.58 0.72 -14.18
CA ILE A 155 -7.26 1.08 -14.71
C ILE A 155 -6.84 0.10 -15.79
N THR A 156 -6.35 0.62 -16.92
CA THR A 156 -5.82 -0.20 -18.00
C THR A 156 -4.64 -1.07 -17.53
N THR A 157 -4.62 -2.34 -17.96
CA THR A 157 -3.51 -3.28 -17.77
C THR A 157 -2.91 -3.66 -19.13
N PRO A 158 -1.58 -3.59 -19.33
CA PRO A 158 -0.55 -3.20 -18.36
C PRO A 158 -0.60 -1.71 -17.97
N ALA A 159 -0.06 -1.38 -16.79
CA ALA A 159 -0.10 -0.02 -16.26
C ALA A 159 0.62 0.97 -17.19
N PRO A 160 -0.03 2.08 -17.60
CA PRO A 160 0.64 3.10 -18.40
C PRO A 160 1.64 3.92 -17.57
N ASP A 161 2.59 4.58 -18.25
CA ASP A 161 3.67 5.35 -17.62
C ASP A 161 3.18 6.38 -16.58
N ARG A 162 2.03 7.04 -16.83
CA ARG A 162 1.45 7.98 -15.86
C ARG A 162 0.98 7.30 -14.58
N VAL A 163 0.46 6.08 -14.67
CA VAL A 163 0.08 5.29 -13.48
C VAL A 163 1.33 4.84 -12.74
N LEU A 164 2.37 4.40 -13.44
CA LEU A 164 3.67 4.07 -12.84
C LEU A 164 4.27 5.29 -12.12
N HIS A 165 4.15 6.50 -12.68
CA HIS A 165 4.57 7.73 -12.02
C HIS A 165 3.77 8.02 -10.73
N VAL A 166 2.46 7.78 -10.73
CA VAL A 166 1.61 7.92 -9.54
C VAL A 166 2.01 6.90 -8.47
N LEU A 167 2.28 5.65 -8.86
CA LEU A 167 2.78 4.59 -7.98
C LEU A 167 4.15 4.95 -7.38
N ASP A 168 5.11 5.40 -8.20
CA ASP A 168 6.43 5.88 -7.74
C ASP A 168 6.26 6.99 -6.69
N SER A 169 5.44 7.99 -7.01
CA SER A 169 5.16 9.12 -6.12
C SER A 169 4.50 8.69 -4.80
N ALA A 170 3.58 7.72 -4.86
CA ALA A 170 2.85 7.23 -3.69
C ALA A 170 3.71 6.35 -2.78
N LEU A 171 4.51 5.44 -3.35
CA LEU A 171 5.43 4.56 -2.62
C LEU A 171 6.55 5.34 -1.91
N ARG A 172 6.87 6.55 -2.35
CA ARG A 172 7.83 7.45 -1.70
C ARG A 172 7.21 8.33 -0.61
N ARG A 173 5.91 8.25 -0.35
CA ARG A 173 5.26 9.02 0.72
C ARG A 173 5.58 8.44 2.10
N THR A 174 5.44 9.28 3.11
CA THR A 174 5.60 8.89 4.51
C THR A 174 4.35 8.23 5.11
N ASN A 175 3.16 8.52 4.57
CA ASN A 175 1.91 7.95 5.08
C ASN A 175 1.81 6.44 4.76
N HIS A 176 1.83 5.60 5.81
CA HIS A 176 1.82 4.15 5.68
C HIS A 176 0.61 3.60 4.92
N GLN A 177 -0.58 4.19 5.10
CA GLN A 177 -1.79 3.73 4.43
C GLN A 177 -1.68 3.96 2.92
N HIS A 178 -1.20 5.13 2.49
CA HIS A 178 -1.00 5.42 1.07
C HIS A 178 0.03 4.48 0.44
N VAL A 179 1.12 4.18 1.15
CA VAL A 179 2.15 3.26 0.66
C VAL A 179 1.61 1.82 0.57
N ASN A 180 0.84 1.36 1.55
CA ASN A 180 0.19 0.05 1.49
C ASN A 180 -0.79 -0.05 0.31
N ASN A 181 -1.66 0.95 0.13
CA ASN A 181 -2.61 0.97 -0.98
C ASN A 181 -1.89 0.99 -2.33
N ALA A 182 -0.81 1.75 -2.46
CA ALA A 182 0.03 1.76 -3.66
C ALA A 182 0.68 0.39 -3.91
N GLY A 183 1.12 -0.31 -2.86
CA GLY A 183 1.64 -1.67 -2.98
C GLY A 183 0.61 -2.69 -3.47
N ILE A 184 -0.61 -2.62 -2.92
CA ILE A 184 -1.74 -3.46 -3.36
C ILE A 184 -2.08 -3.17 -4.83
N LEU A 185 -2.15 -1.89 -5.20
CA LEU A 185 -2.44 -1.48 -6.58
C LEU A 185 -1.35 -1.95 -7.54
N ALA A 186 -0.07 -1.81 -7.17
CA ALA A 186 1.04 -2.29 -7.97
C ALA A 186 0.97 -3.81 -8.23
N GLY A 187 0.59 -4.58 -7.21
CA GLY A 187 0.35 -6.02 -7.36
C GLY A 187 -0.85 -6.33 -8.26
N HIS A 188 -1.94 -5.55 -8.17
CA HIS A 188 -3.12 -5.74 -9.03
C HIS A 188 -2.84 -5.45 -10.51
N LEU A 189 -1.98 -4.47 -10.79
CA LEU A 189 -1.65 -4.05 -12.16
C LEU A 189 -0.46 -4.81 -12.77
N ASP A 190 0.10 -5.79 -12.04
CA ASP A 190 1.34 -6.48 -12.38
C ASP A 190 2.48 -5.50 -12.74
N ALA A 191 2.61 -4.40 -11.98
CA ALA A 191 3.56 -3.33 -12.24
C ALA A 191 4.98 -3.72 -11.79
N LEU A 192 5.66 -4.55 -12.59
CA LEU A 192 6.99 -5.12 -12.30
C LEU A 192 8.06 -4.05 -12.03
N GLU A 193 7.93 -2.87 -12.62
CA GLU A 193 8.85 -1.76 -12.46
C GLU A 193 8.84 -1.19 -11.02
N THR A 194 7.79 -1.47 -10.27
CA THR A 194 7.68 -1.05 -8.85
C THR A 194 8.43 -1.97 -7.88
N ILE A 195 8.90 -3.15 -8.32
CA ILE A 195 9.55 -4.15 -7.46
C ILE A 195 10.64 -3.53 -6.57
N PRO A 196 11.58 -2.71 -7.09
CA PRO A 196 12.55 -2.00 -6.25
C PRO A 196 11.89 -1.21 -5.12
N LEU A 197 10.93 -0.34 -5.43
CA LEU A 197 10.30 0.49 -4.40
C LEU A 197 9.53 -0.35 -3.39
N LEU A 198 8.90 -1.45 -3.81
CA LEU A 198 8.22 -2.37 -2.89
C LEU A 198 9.23 -3.06 -1.96
N MET A 199 10.37 -3.51 -2.48
CA MET A 199 11.44 -4.10 -1.66
C MET A 199 11.86 -3.12 -0.57
N PHE A 200 12.10 -1.84 -0.90
CA PHE A 200 12.55 -0.82 0.04
C PHE A 200 11.47 -0.39 1.04
N ASN A 201 10.20 -0.46 0.66
CA ASN A 201 9.09 0.03 1.48
C ASN A 201 8.45 -1.02 2.39
N GLN A 202 8.81 -2.30 2.31
CA GLN A 202 8.19 -3.36 3.13
C GLN A 202 8.46 -3.22 4.64
N VAL A 203 9.56 -2.56 5.03
CA VAL A 203 9.87 -2.22 6.43
C VAL A 203 10.26 -0.74 6.49
N THR A 204 9.61 0.01 7.39
CA THR A 204 10.01 1.38 7.72
C THR A 204 10.35 1.49 9.20
N ALA A 205 11.32 2.33 9.51
CA ALA A 205 11.75 2.64 10.86
C ALA A 205 11.31 4.07 11.17
N ASP A 206 10.21 4.21 11.90
CA ASP A 206 9.68 5.52 12.22
C ASP A 206 10.15 5.95 13.60
N PRO A 207 10.78 7.13 13.72
CA PRO A 207 11.06 7.70 15.03
C PRO A 207 9.72 7.99 15.71
N ILE A 208 9.53 7.48 16.92
CA ILE A 208 8.36 7.84 17.71
C ILE A 208 8.60 9.27 18.22
N GLU A 209 8.11 10.27 17.49
CA GLU A 209 8.09 11.65 17.97
C GLU A 209 7.09 11.77 19.13
N HIS A 210 7.55 11.48 20.34
CA HIS A 210 6.81 11.75 21.56
C HIS A 210 7.64 12.60 22.51
N ARG A 211 7.05 13.71 22.96
CA ARG A 211 7.65 14.58 23.97
C ARG A 211 7.28 14.04 25.35
N GLY A 212 7.98 12.99 25.81
CA GLY A 212 7.74 12.34 27.10
C GLY A 212 8.43 10.98 27.20
N ASP A 213 8.25 10.27 28.33
CA ASP A 213 8.68 8.88 28.43
C ASP A 213 7.75 7.98 27.65
N LEU A 214 8.29 7.19 26.73
CA LEU A 214 7.52 6.22 25.94
C LEU A 214 7.03 5.06 26.83
N ALA A 215 7.86 4.68 27.81
CA ALA A 215 7.53 3.70 28.83
C ALA A 215 8.40 3.93 30.06
N TRP A 216 7.91 3.47 31.22
CA TRP A 216 8.73 3.30 32.41
C TRP A 216 8.64 1.85 32.89
N ILE A 217 9.77 1.32 33.35
CA ILE A 217 9.87 -0.01 33.93
C ILE A 217 10.40 0.17 35.35
N SER A 218 9.58 -0.11 36.35
CA SER A 218 10.04 -0.18 37.74
C SER A 218 10.34 -1.62 38.12
N ILE A 219 11.50 -1.83 38.73
CA ILE A 219 11.89 -3.11 39.32
C ILE A 219 12.24 -2.80 40.76
N GLY A 220 11.49 -3.38 41.69
CA GLY A 220 11.71 -3.19 43.12
C GLY A 220 11.65 -4.49 43.89
N THR A 221 12.47 -4.57 44.92
CA THR A 221 12.45 -5.62 45.95
C THR A 221 11.82 -5.04 47.20
N THR A 222 10.73 -5.65 47.67
CA THR A 222 10.10 -5.29 48.94
C THR A 222 10.66 -6.18 50.05
N THR A 223 11.46 -5.61 50.94
CA THR A 223 11.98 -6.32 52.12
C THR A 223 11.12 -5.98 53.33
N SER A 224 10.53 -7.00 53.94
CA SER A 224 9.80 -6.87 55.21
C SER A 224 10.75 -7.06 56.38
N TYR A 225 10.67 -6.19 57.39
CA TYR A 225 11.43 -6.29 58.63
C TYR A 225 10.56 -5.90 59.83
N VAL A 226 10.98 -6.28 61.04
CA VAL A 226 10.30 -5.86 62.27
C VAL A 226 10.90 -4.52 62.70
N SER A 227 10.10 -3.45 62.61
CA SER A 227 10.56 -2.10 62.95
C SER A 227 10.43 -1.80 64.44
N ASP A 228 9.47 -2.43 65.11
CA ASP A 228 9.26 -2.29 66.54
C ASP A 228 8.68 -3.56 67.17
N LEU A 229 8.86 -3.72 68.47
CA LEU A 229 8.38 -4.85 69.25
C LEU A 229 7.63 -4.29 70.47
N ILE A 230 6.30 -4.43 70.47
CA ILE A 230 5.51 -4.03 71.63
C ILE A 230 5.50 -5.23 72.61
N PRO A 231 6.11 -5.11 73.81
CA PRO A 231 6.09 -6.19 74.78
C PRO A 231 4.70 -6.29 75.41
N VAL A 232 4.14 -7.49 75.43
CA VAL A 232 2.91 -7.81 76.15
C VAL A 232 3.27 -8.76 77.28
N VAL A 233 3.16 -8.26 78.51
CA VAL A 233 3.49 -9.02 79.72
C VAL A 233 2.21 -9.49 80.42
N GLY A 234 2.14 -10.79 80.69
CA GLY A 234 1.18 -11.43 81.58
C GLY A 234 1.89 -11.94 82.83
N GLY A 235 1.13 -12.26 83.88
CA GLY A 235 1.64 -12.52 85.24
C GLY A 235 2.70 -13.62 85.42
N ASN A 236 3.13 -14.33 84.36
CA ASN A 236 4.31 -15.20 84.30
C ASN A 236 4.79 -15.49 82.85
N SER A 237 4.46 -14.63 81.87
CA SER A 237 4.84 -14.85 80.46
C SER A 237 5.07 -13.52 79.74
N ALA A 238 6.09 -13.48 78.88
CA ALA A 238 6.33 -12.35 77.99
C ALA A 238 6.17 -12.80 76.53
N ALA A 239 5.42 -12.03 75.75
CA ALA A 239 5.35 -12.15 74.31
C ALA A 239 5.64 -10.79 73.67
N PHE A 240 6.03 -10.80 72.40
CA PHE A 240 6.19 -9.58 71.63
C PHE A 240 5.17 -9.57 70.50
N GLN A 241 4.50 -8.43 70.33
CA GLN A 241 3.71 -8.16 69.14
C GLN A 241 4.62 -7.40 68.16
N PRO A 242 5.11 -8.05 67.08
CA PRO A 242 5.97 -7.38 66.12
C PRO A 242 5.17 -6.38 65.29
N VAL A 243 5.73 -5.19 65.12
CA VAL A 243 5.28 -4.21 64.12
C VAL A 243 6.10 -4.47 62.87
N VAL A 244 5.48 -5.04 61.85
CA VAL A 244 6.14 -5.32 60.57
C VAL A 244 6.07 -4.06 59.71
N SER A 245 7.22 -3.64 59.17
CA SER A 245 7.32 -2.57 58.19
C SER A 245 7.99 -3.08 56.92
N THR A 246 7.76 -2.39 55.81
CA THR A 246 8.33 -2.76 54.52
C THR A 246 9.13 -1.59 53.98
N ILE A 247 10.32 -1.88 53.43
CA ILE A 247 11.07 -0.94 52.62
C ILE A 247 11.08 -1.51 51.21
N THR A 248 10.72 -0.66 50.24
CA THR A 248 10.80 -1.02 48.81
C THR A 248 12.00 -0.30 48.23
N GLU A 249 13.01 -1.07 47.81
CA GLU A 249 14.18 -0.56 47.11
C GLU A 249 14.10 -1.02 45.66
N GLY A 250 14.42 -0.15 44.72
CA GLY A 250 14.30 -0.48 43.31
C GLY A 250 14.85 0.59 42.40
N VAL A 251 14.86 0.26 41.12
CA VAL A 251 15.23 1.17 40.04
C VAL A 251 14.02 1.44 39.16
N VAL A 252 13.93 2.65 38.64
CA VAL A 252 12.97 3.04 37.61
C VAL A 252 13.76 3.37 36.36
N MET A 253 13.58 2.58 35.31
CA MET A 253 14.13 2.84 33.98
C MET A 253 13.10 3.58 33.14
N ARG A 254 13.53 4.65 32.46
CA ARG A 254 12.69 5.44 31.56
C ARG A 254 13.17 5.20 30.13
N VAL A 255 12.26 4.85 29.23
CA VAL A 255 12.52 4.73 27.79
C VAL A 255 12.20 6.08 27.17
N SER A 256 13.23 6.87 26.87
CA SER A 256 13.09 8.22 26.30
C SER A 256 13.18 8.26 24.78
N ASP A 257 13.69 7.19 24.17
CA ASP A 257 13.87 7.07 22.72
C ASP A 257 13.60 5.61 22.32
N ALA A 258 12.80 5.42 21.27
CA ALA A 258 12.55 4.13 20.67
C ALA A 258 12.27 4.30 19.17
N VAL A 259 12.84 3.40 18.39
CA VAL A 259 12.56 3.27 16.97
C VAL A 259 11.51 2.17 16.80
N ALA A 260 10.36 2.52 16.22
CA ALA A 260 9.36 1.53 15.85
C ALA A 260 9.64 1.02 14.44
N PHE A 261 9.67 -0.30 14.29
CA PHE A 261 9.69 -0.93 12.97
C PHE A 261 8.27 -1.29 12.58
N ASN A 262 7.79 -0.70 11.48
CA ASN A 262 6.50 -1.00 10.91
C ASN A 262 6.67 -1.93 9.71
N TYR A 263 6.14 -3.14 9.84
CA TYR A 263 6.10 -4.14 8.77
C TYR A 263 4.82 -3.98 7.96
N ARG A 264 4.97 -3.70 6.66
CA ARG A 264 3.85 -3.50 5.75
C ARG A 264 3.46 -4.83 5.11
N MET A 265 2.61 -5.61 5.80
CA MET A 265 2.23 -6.96 5.37
C MET A 265 1.56 -7.01 3.99
N ASP A 266 0.62 -6.11 3.70
CA ASP A 266 -0.09 -6.12 2.41
C ASP A 266 0.85 -5.77 1.24
N LEU A 267 1.78 -4.84 1.48
CA LEU A 267 2.82 -4.49 0.53
C LEU A 267 3.76 -5.67 0.30
N HIS A 268 4.20 -6.35 1.36
CA HIS A 268 5.05 -7.53 1.27
C HIS A 268 4.35 -8.68 0.53
N ASN A 269 3.08 -8.93 0.81
CA ASN A 269 2.30 -9.96 0.10
C ASN A 269 2.17 -9.63 -1.39
N SER A 270 1.99 -8.35 -1.74
CA SER A 270 1.94 -7.89 -3.12
C SER A 270 3.29 -8.08 -3.82
N LEU A 271 4.40 -7.72 -3.15
CA LEU A 271 5.76 -7.95 -3.65
C LEU A 271 6.02 -9.44 -3.90
N VAL A 272 5.69 -10.30 -2.93
CA VAL A 272 5.89 -11.75 -3.05
C VAL A 272 5.03 -12.33 -4.16
N SER A 273 3.75 -11.93 -4.25
CA SER A 273 2.85 -12.39 -5.32
C SER A 273 3.36 -12.00 -6.69
N LEU A 274 3.71 -10.72 -6.87
CA LEU A 274 4.22 -10.15 -8.12
C LEU A 274 5.50 -10.85 -8.56
N THR A 275 6.48 -10.92 -7.66
CA THR A 275 7.79 -11.53 -7.96
C THR A 275 7.69 -13.04 -8.16
N SER A 276 6.86 -13.75 -7.39
CA SER A 276 6.69 -15.21 -7.55
C SER A 276 5.99 -15.55 -8.86
N HIS A 277 4.99 -14.75 -9.26
CA HIS A 277 4.27 -14.92 -10.51
C HIS A 277 5.21 -14.74 -11.71
N ASP A 278 5.96 -13.64 -11.70
CA ASP A 278 6.81 -13.27 -12.81
C ASP A 278 8.11 -14.11 -12.91
N TRP A 279 8.72 -14.44 -11.77
CA TRP A 279 9.90 -15.30 -11.69
C TRP A 279 9.58 -16.78 -11.96
N GLY A 280 8.34 -17.20 -11.68
CA GLY A 280 7.91 -18.59 -11.79
C GLY A 280 8.36 -19.51 -10.64
N SER A 281 8.98 -18.96 -9.59
CA SER A 281 9.28 -19.69 -8.34
C SER A 281 8.89 -18.86 -7.11
N PRO A 282 8.47 -19.49 -6.00
CA PRO A 282 8.11 -18.76 -4.79
C PRO A 282 9.26 -17.92 -4.25
N THR A 283 8.98 -16.66 -3.89
CA THR A 283 9.93 -15.70 -3.29
C THR A 283 9.62 -15.40 -1.82
N ASN A 284 8.66 -16.10 -1.24
CA ASN A 284 8.19 -15.90 0.14
C ASN A 284 9.25 -16.25 1.20
N ASP A 285 10.24 -17.07 0.86
CA ASP A 285 11.33 -17.46 1.75
C ASP A 285 12.33 -16.31 2.00
N LEU A 286 12.32 -15.26 1.16
CA LEU A 286 13.14 -14.06 1.33
C LEU A 286 12.70 -13.23 2.55
N GLY A 287 11.43 -13.31 2.95
CA GLY A 287 10.88 -12.62 4.11
C GLY A 287 11.05 -11.09 4.01
N PHE A 288 11.38 -10.43 5.13
CA PHE A 288 11.61 -8.98 5.19
C PHE A 288 13.09 -8.58 5.09
N ASP A 289 13.97 -9.51 4.72
CA ASP A 289 15.42 -9.25 4.69
C ASP A 289 15.81 -8.48 3.42
N MET A 290 16.04 -7.18 3.56
CA MET A 290 16.44 -6.29 2.47
C MET A 290 17.69 -6.77 1.74
N LYS A 291 18.66 -7.34 2.45
CA LYS A 291 19.93 -7.78 1.85
C LYS A 291 19.70 -9.01 0.97
N ARG A 292 18.85 -9.93 1.41
CA ARG A 292 18.46 -11.10 0.59
C ARG A 292 17.66 -10.66 -0.63
N TRP A 293 16.71 -9.75 -0.47
CA TRP A 293 15.97 -9.15 -1.58
C TRP A 293 16.90 -8.48 -2.59
N TRP A 294 17.82 -7.63 -2.15
CA TRP A 294 18.79 -6.95 -3.01
C TRP A 294 19.68 -7.95 -3.76
N ALA A 295 20.18 -8.98 -3.06
CA ALA A 295 21.04 -10.00 -3.66
C ALA A 295 20.29 -10.82 -4.71
N TRP A 296 19.06 -11.24 -4.41
CA TRP A 296 18.20 -11.95 -5.35
C TRP A 296 17.90 -11.08 -6.58
N TYR A 297 17.48 -9.83 -6.37
CA TYR A 297 17.10 -8.94 -7.47
C TYR A 297 18.27 -8.70 -8.43
N ASN A 298 19.45 -8.38 -7.90
CA ASN A 298 20.62 -8.05 -8.72
C ASN A 298 21.31 -9.28 -9.33
N ASN A 299 21.40 -10.40 -8.60
CA ASN A 299 22.20 -11.54 -9.03
C ASN A 299 21.38 -12.62 -9.76
N GLU A 300 20.06 -12.64 -9.57
CA GLU A 300 19.20 -13.69 -10.11
C GLU A 300 18.12 -13.09 -11.04
N TYR A 301 17.32 -12.15 -10.54
CA TYR A 301 16.16 -11.62 -11.26
C TYR A 301 16.54 -10.77 -12.48
N VAL A 302 17.41 -9.77 -12.31
CA VAL A 302 17.86 -8.91 -13.41
C VAL A 302 18.54 -9.71 -14.53
N PRO A 303 19.52 -10.60 -14.25
CA PRO A 303 20.15 -11.43 -15.28
C PRO A 303 19.15 -12.32 -16.04
N TYR A 304 18.19 -12.92 -15.35
CA TYR A 304 17.12 -13.70 -15.98
C TYR A 304 16.27 -12.87 -16.92
N LYS A 305 15.83 -11.67 -16.49
CA LYS A 305 15.04 -10.78 -17.34
C LYS A 305 15.80 -10.32 -18.58
N ARG A 306 17.11 -10.07 -18.44
CA ARG A 306 17.97 -9.79 -19.58
C ARG A 306 18.00 -10.96 -20.56
N VAL A 307 18.18 -12.19 -20.06
CA VAL A 307 18.18 -13.39 -20.91
C VAL A 307 16.81 -13.60 -21.58
N GLN A 308 15.72 -13.38 -20.85
CA GLN A 308 14.36 -13.43 -21.40
C GLN A 308 14.16 -12.42 -22.54
N ALA A 309 14.73 -11.22 -22.41
CA ALA A 309 14.72 -10.19 -23.44
C ALA A 309 15.75 -10.42 -24.58
N GLY A 310 16.48 -11.54 -24.58
CA GLY A 310 17.51 -11.83 -25.59
C GLY A 310 18.83 -11.06 -25.40
N LEU A 311 19.02 -10.41 -24.25
CA LEU A 311 20.24 -9.69 -23.89
C LEU A 311 21.21 -10.58 -23.10
N PRO A 312 22.52 -10.31 -23.14
CA PRO A 312 23.48 -11.05 -22.32
C PRO A 312 23.24 -10.79 -20.82
N ALA A 313 23.37 -11.85 -20.02
CA ALA A 313 23.20 -11.82 -18.57
C ALA A 313 24.18 -10.87 -17.85
N GLY A 314 25.34 -10.60 -18.43
CA GLY A 314 26.38 -9.74 -17.85
C GLY A 314 26.15 -8.25 -18.15
N GLY A 315 25.44 -7.55 -17.27
CA GLY A 315 25.46 -6.08 -17.23
C GLY A 315 26.44 -5.61 -16.16
N GLN A 316 27.63 -5.14 -16.56
CA GLN A 316 28.46 -4.34 -15.65
C GLN A 316 27.72 -3.04 -15.35
N SER A 317 27.56 -2.74 -14.06
CA SER A 317 27.02 -1.45 -13.60
C SER A 317 27.87 -0.31 -14.20
N PRO A 318 27.27 0.69 -14.87
CA PRO A 318 28.00 1.79 -15.51
C PRO A 318 28.52 2.82 -14.48
N GLY A 319 29.23 2.39 -13.44
CA GLY A 319 29.65 3.27 -12.34
C GLY A 319 30.88 2.87 -11.51
N ASP A 320 31.54 1.74 -11.79
CA ASP A 320 32.76 1.34 -11.05
C ASP A 320 34.05 1.77 -11.78
N SER A 321 34.21 3.07 -12.03
CA SER A 321 35.47 3.69 -12.50
C SER A 321 35.81 4.94 -11.72
#